data_AF-A0A7W1LQK5-F1
#
_entry.id   AF-A0A7W1LQK5-F1
#
_cell.length_a   1.000
_cell.length_b   1.000
_cell.length_c   1.000
_cell.angle_alpha   90.00
_cell.angle_beta   90.00
_cell.angle_gamma   90.00
#
_symmetry.space_group_name_H-M   'P 1'
#
loop_
_entity.id
_entity.type
_entity.pdbx_description
1 polymer ?
#
loop_
_entity_poly.entity_id
_entity_poly.type
_entity_poly.pdbx_seq_one_letter_code
_entity_poly.pdbx_strand_id
1 'polypeptide(L)' 'MRTHVPIQPGVETLPFAAELPGEPVVTKQSFDGFLGTGLDQLLARRGIRGILVAGLITSTCVLFTASTATQRGCLVSVV' A
#
# COMPACT_ATOMS: atom_id res chain seq x y z
N MET A 1 1.98 17.60 -2.61
CA MET A 1 3.21 18.18 -2.05
C MET A 1 4.06 17.03 -1.55
N ARG A 2 5.09 16.62 -2.30
CA ARG A 2 5.96 15.47 -1.95
C ARG A 2 6.97 15.94 -0.90
N THR A 3 6.80 15.56 0.35
CA THR A 3 7.92 15.56 1.29
C THR A 3 8.77 14.35 0.94
N HIS A 4 9.80 14.59 0.12
CA HIS A 4 10.86 13.60 -0.09
C HIS A 4 11.58 13.47 1.25
N VAL A 5 11.15 12.52 2.09
CA VAL A 5 11.93 12.11 3.25
C VAL A 5 13.25 11.57 2.69
N PRO A 6 14.41 12.09 3.09
CA PRO A 6 15.68 11.51 2.68
C PRO A 6 15.69 10.05 3.13
N ILE A 7 16.16 9.14 2.26
CA ILE A 7 16.31 7.72 2.59
C ILE A 7 17.08 7.60 3.91
N GLN A 8 16.37 7.28 4.99
CA GLN A 8 16.97 7.02 6.28
C GLN A 8 17.42 5.56 6.28
N PRO A 9 18.60 5.24 6.83
CA PRO A 9 19.01 3.85 6.98
C PRO A 9 17.90 3.03 7.67
N GLY A 10 17.51 1.90 7.08
CA GLY A 10 16.48 1.00 7.59
C GLY A 10 15.08 1.16 6.97
N VAL A 11 14.89 2.07 6.01
CA VAL A 11 13.62 2.23 5.27
C VAL A 11 13.62 1.55 3.90
N GLU A 12 14.75 0.95 3.52
CA GLU A 12 14.93 0.30 2.23
C GLU A 12 14.02 -0.93 2.09
N THR A 13 13.43 -1.08 0.91
CA THR A 13 12.69 -2.30 0.56
C THR A 13 13.65 -3.48 0.54
N LEU A 14 13.29 -4.59 1.18
CA LEU A 14 14.10 -5.81 1.15
C LEU A 14 14.14 -6.38 -0.28
N PRO A 15 15.25 -6.99 -0.72
CA PRO A 15 15.42 -7.43 -2.11
C PRO A 15 14.31 -8.33 -2.65
N PHE A 16 13.72 -9.19 -1.81
CA PHE A 16 12.64 -10.08 -2.21
C PHE A 16 11.29 -9.37 -2.46
N ALA A 17 11.16 -8.13 -2.00
CA ALA A 17 9.97 -7.30 -2.13
C ALA A 17 10.22 -6.05 -2.99
N ALA A 18 11.39 -5.97 -3.63
CA ALA A 18 11.73 -4.87 -4.54
C ALA A 18 10.77 -4.87 -5.73
N GLU A 19 10.33 -3.69 -6.12
CA GLU A 19 9.39 -3.51 -7.21
C GLU A 19 10.02 -3.87 -8.57
N LEU A 20 9.22 -4.46 -9.44
CA LEU A 20 9.56 -4.66 -10.85
C LEU A 20 9.31 -3.38 -11.67
N PRO A 21 9.94 -3.24 -12.86
CA PRO A 21 9.72 -2.09 -13.73
C PRO A 21 8.23 -1.85 -14.03
N GLY A 22 7.73 -0.66 -13.70
CA GLY A 22 6.35 -0.26 -13.93
C GLY A 22 5.37 -0.60 -12.81
N GLU A 23 5.81 -1.29 -11.76
CA GLU A 23 5.00 -1.49 -10.56
C GLU A 23 4.85 -0.16 -9.79
N PRO A 24 3.61 0.19 -9.40
CA PRO A 24 3.37 1.44 -8.70
C PRO A 24 3.82 1.38 -7.24
N VAL A 25 4.73 2.29 -6.85
CA VAL A 25 5.14 2.46 -5.46
C VAL A 25 4.34 3.59 -4.81
N VAL A 26 3.71 3.30 -3.67
CA VAL A 26 2.95 4.28 -2.88
C VAL A 26 3.62 4.48 -1.53
N THR A 27 4.22 5.65 -1.33
CA THR A 27 4.75 6.06 -0.02
C THR A 27 3.61 6.54 0.88
N LYS A 28 3.61 6.08 2.14
CA LYS A 28 2.60 6.45 3.16
C LYS A 28 3.27 6.97 4.43
N GLN A 29 2.57 7.84 5.14
CA GLN A 29 2.95 8.35 6.48
C GLN A 29 2.00 7.84 7.58
N SER A 30 1.09 6.94 7.21
CA SER A 30 0.09 6.30 8.06
C SER A 30 0.24 4.79 8.02
N PHE A 31 -0.41 4.10 8.95
CA PHE A 31 -0.51 2.64 8.92
C PHE A 31 -1.41 2.15 7.78
N ASP A 32 -2.51 2.84 7.52
CA ASP A 32 -3.41 2.60 6.39
C ASP A 32 -2.80 3.12 5.08
N GLY A 33 -2.66 2.24 4.08
CA GLY A 33 -2.18 2.56 2.74
C GLY A 33 -3.08 3.49 1.93
N PHE A 34 -4.34 3.71 2.32
CA PHE A 34 -5.26 4.64 1.66
C PHE A 34 -5.19 6.07 2.21
N LEU A 35 -4.86 6.22 3.50
CA LEU A 35 -4.97 7.50 4.18
C LEU A 35 -3.89 8.48 3.72
N GLY A 36 -4.31 9.57 3.07
CA GLY A 36 -3.40 10.61 2.59
C GLY A 36 -2.48 10.17 1.45
N THR A 37 -2.81 9.06 0.76
CA THR A 37 -2.04 8.54 -0.37
C THR A 37 -2.84 8.64 -1.69
N GLY A 38 -2.21 8.25 -2.80
CA GLY A 38 -2.87 8.11 -4.11
C GLY A 38 -3.44 6.73 -4.40
N LEU A 39 -3.45 5.79 -3.44
CA LEU A 39 -3.78 4.39 -3.70
C LEU A 39 -5.20 4.20 -4.24
N ASP A 40 -6.18 4.88 -3.64
CA ASP A 40 -7.60 4.79 -4.06
C ASP A 40 -7.79 5.20 -5.52
N GLN A 41 -7.19 6.32 -5.90
CA GLN A 41 -7.24 6.86 -7.27
C GLN A 41 -6.50 5.96 -8.25
N LEU A 42 -5.40 5.36 -7.82
CA LEU A 42 -4.64 4.41 -8.63
C LEU A 42 -5.45 3.15 -8.94
N LEU A 43 -6.09 2.57 -7.93
CA LEU A 43 -6.96 1.40 -8.09
C LEU A 43 -8.16 1.72 -8.98
N ALA A 44 -8.84 2.84 -8.73
CA ALA A 44 -10.00 3.27 -9.50
C ALA A 44 -9.67 3.51 -10.99
N ARG A 45 -8.56 4.21 -11.29
CA ARG A 45 -8.11 4.46 -12.67
C ARG A 45 -7.77 3.18 -13.43
N ARG A 46 -7.40 2.12 -12.72
CA ARG A 46 -7.08 0.80 -13.30
C ARG A 46 -8.28 -0.16 -13.27
N GLY A 47 -9.44 0.26 -12.75
CA GLY A 47 -10.62 -0.60 -12.64
C GLY A 47 -10.45 -1.79 -11.69
N ILE A 48 -9.51 -1.71 -10.74
CA ILE A 48 -9.18 -2.82 -9.85
C ILE A 48 -10.20 -2.89 -8.70
N ARG A 49 -10.74 -4.09 -8.48
CA ARG A 49 -11.71 -4.37 -7.40
C ARG A 49 -11.32 -5.55 -6.51
N GLY A 50 -10.44 -6.44 -6.98
CA GLY A 50 -9.86 -7.53 -6.19
C GLY A 50 -8.44 -7.18 -5.76
N ILE A 51 -8.11 -7.37 -4.48
CA ILE A 51 -6.82 -6.98 -3.92
C ILE A 51 -6.32 -8.10 -2.99
N LEU A 52 -5.07 -8.53 -3.22
CA LEU A 52 -4.31 -9.32 -2.27
C LEU A 52 -3.47 -8.38 -1.40
N VAL A 53 -3.53 -8.53 -0.08
CA VAL A 53 -2.78 -7.70 0.86
C VAL A 53 -1.80 -8.58 1.61
N ALA A 54 -0.51 -8.28 1.47
CA ALA A 54 0.59 -8.98 2.11
C ALA A 54 1.57 -7.97 2.73
N GLY A 55 2.46 -8.45 3.60
CA GLY A 55 3.54 -7.66 4.17
C GLY A 55 3.48 -7.56 5.69
N LEU A 56 3.98 -6.44 6.24
CA LEU A 56 4.19 -6.31 7.68
C LEU A 56 3.90 -4.90 8.23
N ILE A 57 3.54 -4.76 9.50
CA ILE A 57 3.13 -5.85 10.43
C ILE A 57 1.63 -6.15 10.27
N THR A 58 1.28 -7.44 10.36
CA THR A 58 -0.08 -7.96 10.08
C THR A 58 -1.17 -7.23 10.86
N SER A 59 -0.95 -7.04 12.17
CA SER A 59 -1.92 -6.42 13.09
C SER A 59 -2.06 -4.90 12.94
N THR A 60 -1.33 -4.27 12.02
CA THR A 60 -1.33 -2.81 11.88
C THR A 60 -1.43 -2.38 10.43
N CYS A 61 -0.32 -2.41 9.66
CA CYS A 61 -0.30 -1.89 8.30
C CYS A 61 -1.18 -2.73 7.37
N VAL A 62 -1.06 -4.05 7.46
CA VAL A 62 -1.86 -4.98 6.64
C VAL A 62 -3.32 -4.90 7.04
N LEU A 63 -3.62 -5.03 8.35
CA LEU A 63 -4.98 -4.97 8.87
C LEU A 63 -5.71 -3.68 8.46
N PHE A 64 -5.15 -2.51 8.75
CA PHE A 64 -5.84 -1.25 8.45
C PHE A 64 -6.01 -1.01 6.95
N THR A 65 -5.02 -1.36 6.13
CA THR A 65 -5.14 -1.23 4.67
C THR A 65 -6.22 -2.19 4.12
N ALA A 66 -6.24 -3.44 4.59
CA ALA A 66 -7.24 -4.43 4.19
C ALA A 66 -8.66 -4.05 4.65
N SER A 67 -8.79 -3.52 5.87
CA SER A 67 -10.07 -3.04 6.40
C SER A 67 -10.60 -1.87 5.58
N THR A 68 -9.78 -0.86 5.30
CA THR A 68 -10.20 0.28 4.47
C THR A 68 -10.54 -0.14 3.03
N ALA A 69 -9.76 -1.05 2.42
CA ALA A 69 -10.08 -1.61 1.11
C ALA A 69 -11.45 -2.31 1.10
N THR A 70 -11.74 -3.12 2.13
CA THR A 70 -13.02 -3.80 2.29
C THR A 70 -14.17 -2.81 2.45
N GLN A 71 -14.00 -1.78 3.29
CA GLN A 71 -15.00 -0.71 3.49
C GLN A 71 -15.26 0.10 2.23
N ARG A 72 -14.28 0.18 1.32
CA ARG A 72 -14.41 0.79 -0.01
C ARG A 72 -15.00 -0.15 -1.08
N GLY A 73 -15.40 -1.36 -0.70
CA GLY A 73 -16.05 -2.32 -1.57
C GLY A 73 -15.09 -3.13 -2.45
N CYS A 74 -13.81 -3.25 -2.07
CA CYS A 74 -12.89 -4.18 -2.71
C CYS A 74 -13.11 -5.61 -2.17
N LEU A 75 -12.92 -6.62 -3.03
CA LEU A 75 -12.78 -8.01 -2.63
C LEU A 75 -11.35 -8.22 -2.14
N VAL A 76 -11.19 -8.51 -0.85
CA VAL A 76 -9.87 -8.55 -0.21
C VAL A 76 -9.52 -9.96 0.25
N SER A 77 -8.28 -10.37 0.00
CA SER A 77 -7.68 -11.53 0.67
C SER A 77 -6.35 -11.14 1.27
N VAL A 78 -6.12 -11.51 2.52
CA VAL A 78 -4.84 -11.32 3.21
C VAL A 78 -4.04 -12.61 3.05
N VAL A 79 -2.77 -12.49 2.63
CA VAL A 79 -1.87 -13.63 2.35
C VAL A 79 -0.55 -13.51 3.08
#